data_AF-A0A3D4NV05-F1
#
_entry.id   AF-A0A3D4NV05-F1
#
_cell.length_a   1.000
_cell.length_b   1.000
_cell.length_c   1.000
_cell.angle_alpha   90.00
_cell.angle_beta   90.00
_cell.angle_gamma   90.00
#
_symmetry.space_group_name_H-M   'P 1'
#
loop_
_entity.id
_entity.type
_entity.pdbx_description
1 polymer ?
#
loop_
_entity_poly.entity_id
_entity_poly.type
_entity_poly.pdbx_seq_one_letter_code
_entity_poly.pdbx_strand_id
1 'polypeptide(L)'
;MIYKDFSVSAVTAGFLAVLISYAGPLIIFFQAAQSANVSTEMITSWVWGISIGAAATGILLSWWLKVPVITAWSAPGTALLVTQFPDLPLSQAVGAYLTAAVAIFLIGISGYFDKLMQLIPKGIACAM
;
A
#
# COMPACT_ATOMS: atom_id res chain seq x y z
N MET A 1 -1.37 10.60 -27.70
CA MET A 1 -2.24 9.64 -27.00
C MET A 1 -2.63 10.16 -25.62
N ILE A 2 -1.71 10.51 -24.71
CA ILE A 2 -2.04 11.08 -23.37
C ILE A 2 -3.00 12.29 -23.40
N TYR A 3 -2.84 13.23 -24.33
CA TYR A 3 -3.70 14.41 -24.42
C TYR A 3 -5.16 14.12 -24.82
N LYS A 4 -5.46 12.93 -25.35
CA LYS A 4 -6.84 12.50 -25.67
C LYS A 4 -7.57 11.88 -24.46
N ASP A 5 -6.81 11.33 -23.50
CA ASP A 5 -7.35 10.72 -22.28
C ASP A 5 -7.48 11.73 -21.13
N PHE A 6 -6.93 12.94 -21.32
CA PHE A 6 -6.99 14.03 -20.36
C PHE A 6 -8.38 14.68 -20.37
N SER A 7 -9.28 14.14 -19.56
CA SER A 7 -10.60 14.72 -19.30
C SER A 7 -10.69 15.25 -17.88
N VAL A 8 -11.57 16.22 -17.64
CA VAL A 8 -11.86 16.71 -16.28
C VAL A 8 -12.24 15.55 -15.36
N SER A 9 -13.04 14.61 -15.87
CA SER A 9 -13.44 13.40 -15.13
C SER A 9 -12.24 12.54 -14.71
N ALA A 10 -11.27 12.31 -15.61
CA ALA A 10 -10.09 11.53 -15.30
C ALA A 10 -9.22 12.19 -14.21
N VAL A 11 -9.05 13.52 -14.29
CA VAL A 11 -8.32 14.29 -13.27
C VAL A 11 -9.05 14.22 -11.93
N THR A 12 -10.38 14.39 -11.91
CA THR A 12 -11.18 14.28 -10.68
C THR A 12 -11.12 12.87 -10.09
N ALA A 13 -11.20 11.82 -10.91
CA ALA A 13 -11.10 10.44 -10.45
C ALA A 13 -9.73 10.13 -9.84
N GLY A 14 -8.64 10.57 -10.48
CA GLY A 14 -7.29 10.44 -9.94
C GLY A 14 -7.12 11.20 -8.61
N PHE A 15 -7.65 12.42 -8.52
CA PHE A 15 -7.62 13.21 -7.29
C PHE A 15 -8.40 12.54 -6.16
N LEU A 16 -9.62 12.06 -6.43
CA LEU A 16 -10.43 11.32 -5.45
C LEU A 16 -9.72 10.04 -4.99
N ALA A 17 -9.09 9.30 -5.91
CA ALA A 17 -8.32 8.11 -5.56
C ALA A 17 -7.19 8.43 -4.57
N VAL A 18 -6.47 9.55 -4.78
CA VAL A 18 -5.43 10.02 -3.85
C VAL A 18 -6.03 10.39 -2.48
N LEU A 19 -7.11 11.18 -2.45
CA LEU A 19 -7.75 11.58 -1.19
C LEU A 19 -8.24 10.37 -0.38
N ILE A 20 -8.90 9.42 -1.04
CA ILE A 20 -9.39 8.19 -0.39
C ILE A 20 -8.23 7.33 0.10
N SER A 21 -7.16 7.23 -0.70
CA SER A 21 -5.93 6.50 -0.32
C SER A 21 -5.30 7.07 0.95
N TYR A 22 -5.37 8.39 1.17
CA TYR A 22 -4.86 9.01 2.39
C TYR A 22 -5.84 9.00 3.56
N ALA A 23 -7.14 9.08 3.32
CA ALA A 23 -8.13 9.24 4.39
C ALA A 23 -8.20 8.03 5.35
N GLY A 24 -8.00 6.80 4.83
CA GLY A 24 -8.11 5.59 5.66
C GLY A 24 -6.78 5.16 6.30
N PRO A 25 -5.87 4.54 5.54
CA PRO A 25 -4.68 3.88 6.09
C PRO A 25 -3.71 4.81 6.84
N LEU A 26 -3.58 6.07 6.41
CA LEU A 26 -2.61 7.00 7.00
C LEU A 26 -2.91 7.27 8.49
N ILE A 27 -4.18 7.39 8.86
CA ILE A 27 -4.56 7.72 10.24
C ILE A 27 -4.23 6.56 11.20
N ILE A 28 -4.39 5.32 10.72
CA ILE A 28 -4.06 4.11 11.48
C ILE A 28 -2.55 4.04 11.69
N PHE A 29 -1.74 4.39 10.67
CA PHE A 29 -0.29 4.48 10.79
C PHE A 29 0.13 5.53 11.83
N PHE A 30 -0.48 6.72 11.82
CA PHE A 30 -0.20 7.74 12.83
C PHE A 30 -0.53 7.26 14.24
N GLN A 31 -1.69 6.62 14.43
CA GLN A 31 -2.09 6.09 15.73
C GLN A 31 -1.12 5.01 16.23
N ALA A 32 -0.74 4.08 15.35
CA ALA A 32 0.21 3.01 15.65
C ALA A 32 1.63 3.54 15.93
N ALA A 33 2.05 4.58 15.21
CA ALA A 33 3.35 5.22 15.40
C ALA A 33 3.42 6.01 16.72
N GLN A 34 2.33 6.69 17.10
CA GLN A 34 2.24 7.39 18.38
C GLN A 34 2.27 6.43 19.57
N SER A 35 1.59 5.28 19.49
CA SER A 35 1.65 4.28 20.58
C SER A 35 3.04 3.69 20.78
N ALA A 36 3.86 3.63 19.72
CA ALA A 36 5.26 3.20 19.77
C ALA A 36 6.28 4.34 19.98
N ASN A 37 5.84 5.58 20.23
CA ASN A 37 6.71 6.76 20.37
C ASN A 37 7.69 6.94 19.19
N VAL A 38 7.24 6.62 17.97
CA VAL A 38 8.04 6.78 16.75
C VAL A 38 8.24 8.27 16.47
N SER A 39 9.45 8.65 16.07
CA SER A 39 9.77 10.06 15.80
C SER A 39 9.01 10.60 14.59
N THR A 40 8.75 11.91 14.60
CA THR A 40 8.06 12.59 13.50
C THR A 40 8.83 12.45 12.19
N GLU A 41 10.17 12.53 12.23
CA GLU A 41 11.03 12.39 11.06
C GLU A 41 10.85 11.03 10.38
N MET A 42 10.71 9.97 11.19
CA MET A 42 10.46 8.62 10.68
C MET A 42 9.08 8.51 10.03
N ILE A 43 8.04 9.03 10.66
CA ILE A 43 6.69 9.00 10.08
C ILE A 43 6.65 9.81 8.78
N THR A 44 7.30 10.97 8.74
CA THR A 44 7.46 11.77 7.50
C THR A 44 8.16 10.97 6.41
N SER A 45 9.20 10.18 6.74
CA SER A 45 9.89 9.32 5.78
C SER A 45 8.96 8.24 5.19
N TRP A 46 8.03 7.70 5.98
CA TRP A 46 7.06 6.71 5.52
C TRP A 46 6.04 7.31 4.56
N VAL A 47 5.50 8.48 4.91
CA VAL A 47 4.56 9.23 4.06
C VAL A 47 5.22 9.62 2.75
N TRP A 48 6.47 10.05 2.78
CA TRP A 48 7.25 10.31 1.57
C TRP A 48 7.42 9.04 0.73
N GLY A 49 7.84 7.94 1.37
CA GLY A 49 8.11 6.66 0.69
C GLY A 49 6.88 6.11 -0.04
N ILE A 50 5.72 6.10 0.60
CA ILE A 50 4.48 5.65 -0.05
C ILE A 50 3.99 6.63 -1.12
N SER A 51 4.15 7.95 -0.92
CA SER A 51 3.79 8.96 -1.92
C SER A 51 4.53 8.71 -3.24
N ILE A 52 5.85 8.62 -3.15
CA ILE A 52 6.72 8.48 -4.32
C ILE A 52 6.62 7.06 -4.88
N GLY A 53 6.62 6.04 -4.01
CA GLY A 53 6.46 4.65 -4.41
C GLY A 53 5.18 4.44 -5.20
N ALA A 54 4.04 4.83 -4.63
CA ALA A 54 2.73 4.69 -5.28
C ALA A 54 2.62 5.50 -6.57
N ALA A 55 3.14 6.73 -6.61
CA ALA A 55 3.13 7.53 -7.83
C ALA A 55 3.97 6.88 -8.93
N ALA A 56 5.20 6.47 -8.61
CA ALA A 56 6.10 5.84 -9.56
C ALA A 56 5.51 4.53 -10.08
N THR A 57 5.09 3.61 -9.20
CA THR A 57 4.54 2.31 -9.63
C THR A 57 3.21 2.45 -10.33
N GLY A 58 2.32 3.32 -9.84
CA GLY A 58 1.02 3.58 -10.48
C GLY A 58 1.17 4.12 -11.90
N ILE A 59 2.05 5.09 -12.12
CA ILE A 59 2.34 5.63 -13.47
C ILE A 59 2.98 4.56 -14.36
N LEU A 60 4.02 3.90 -13.88
CA LEU A 60 4.76 2.90 -14.66
C LEU A 60 3.88 1.72 -15.07
N LEU A 61 3.15 1.12 -14.12
CA LEU A 61 2.29 -0.02 -14.37
C LEU A 61 1.09 0.37 -15.24
N SER A 62 0.48 1.54 -15.01
CA SER A 62 -0.62 2.00 -15.86
C SER A 62 -0.17 2.19 -17.30
N TRP A 63 1.03 2.75 -17.50
CA TRP A 63 1.57 2.96 -18.83
C TRP A 63 2.00 1.67 -19.52
N TRP A 64 2.56 0.71 -18.77
CA TRP A 64 3.00 -0.57 -19.31
C TRP A 64 1.83 -1.50 -19.63
N LEU A 65 0.88 -1.66 -18.71
CA LEU A 65 -0.26 -2.56 -18.84
C LEU A 65 -1.44 -1.93 -19.61
N LYS A 66 -1.37 -0.64 -19.93
CA LYS A 66 -2.43 0.12 -20.64
C LYS A 66 -3.80 0.07 -19.94
N VAL A 67 -3.80 -0.03 -18.62
CA VAL A 67 -4.99 -0.02 -17.76
C VAL A 67 -4.76 0.90 -16.56
N PRO A 68 -5.80 1.50 -15.95
CA PRO A 68 -5.62 2.37 -14.79
C PRO A 68 -5.22 1.56 -13.55
N VAL A 69 -3.92 1.51 -13.24
CA VAL A 69 -3.37 0.83 -12.06
C VAL A 69 -3.17 1.82 -10.92
N ILE A 70 -3.75 1.50 -9.77
CA ILE A 70 -3.57 2.26 -8.53
C ILE A 70 -2.82 1.37 -7.53
N THR A 71 -1.64 1.82 -7.13
CA THR A 71 -0.90 1.24 -6.01
C THR A 71 -1.16 2.07 -4.76
N ALA A 72 -1.53 1.42 -3.67
CA ALA A 72 -1.92 2.09 -2.42
C ALA A 72 -1.34 1.34 -1.20
N TRP A 73 -1.73 1.80 -0.02
CA TRP A 73 -1.38 1.19 1.26
C TRP A 73 -1.96 -0.22 1.41
N SER A 74 -1.33 -1.03 2.27
CA SER A 74 -1.91 -2.30 2.74
C SER A 74 -2.74 -2.05 4.00
N ALA A 75 -4.07 -1.94 3.85
CA ALA A 75 -4.99 -1.78 4.99
C ALA A 75 -4.83 -2.87 6.08
N PRO A 76 -4.82 -4.18 5.76
CA PRO A 76 -4.60 -5.21 6.78
C PRO A 76 -3.19 -5.13 7.38
N GLY A 77 -2.17 -4.74 6.59
CA GLY A 77 -0.83 -4.47 7.12
C GLY A 77 -0.87 -3.39 8.18
N THR A 78 -1.48 -2.24 7.90
CA THR A 78 -1.55 -1.13 8.85
C THR A 78 -2.30 -1.49 10.13
N ALA A 79 -3.37 -2.29 10.03
CA ALA A 79 -4.13 -2.74 11.19
C ALA A 79 -3.28 -3.61 12.14
N LEU A 80 -2.42 -4.48 11.59
CA LEU A 80 -1.52 -5.32 12.40
C LEU A 80 -0.57 -4.48 13.25
N LEU A 81 -0.06 -3.36 12.72
CA LEU A 81 0.88 -2.49 13.44
C LEU A 81 0.30 -1.93 14.74
N VAL A 82 -1.00 -1.57 14.76
CA VAL A 82 -1.67 -1.04 15.97
C VAL A 82 -1.55 -2.01 17.13
N THR A 83 -1.68 -3.31 16.85
CA THR A 83 -1.65 -4.37 17.88
C THR A 83 -0.25 -4.83 18.24
N GLN A 84 0.72 -4.71 17.34
CA GLN A 84 2.04 -5.32 17.46
C GLN A 84 3.12 -4.36 18.00
N PHE A 85 2.97 -3.05 17.78
CA PHE A 85 3.98 -2.06 18.15
C PHE A 85 4.34 -1.94 19.65
N PRO A 86 3.47 -2.23 20.63
CA PRO A 86 3.85 -2.13 22.04
C PRO A 86 5.04 -3.03 22.42
N ASP A 87 5.22 -4.16 21.73
CA ASP A 87 6.16 -5.22 22.10
C ASP A 87 7.30 -5.42 21.08
N LEU A 88 7.25 -4.73 19.92
CA LEU A 88 8.16 -4.94 18.79
C LEU A 88 9.05 -3.72 18.50
N PRO A 89 10.39 -3.91 18.41
CA PRO A 89 11.28 -2.86 17.92
C PRO A 89 10.91 -2.41 16.51
N LEU A 90 10.94 -1.10 16.27
CA LEU A 90 10.63 -0.48 14.98
C LEU A 90 11.40 -1.11 13.80
N SER A 91 12.68 -1.45 14.02
CA SER A 91 13.52 -2.10 13.00
C SER A 91 13.02 -3.48 12.58
N GLN A 92 12.46 -4.26 13.51
CA GLN A 92 11.88 -5.56 13.23
C GLN A 92 10.57 -5.41 12.45
N ALA A 93 9.75 -4.42 12.80
CA ALA A 93 8.55 -4.10 12.04
C ALA A 93 8.91 -3.73 10.58
N VAL A 94 9.85 -2.81 10.37
CA VAL A 94 10.32 -2.44 9.02
C VAL A 94 10.87 -3.66 8.27
N GLY A 95 11.68 -4.50 8.92
CA GLY A 95 12.21 -5.72 8.33
C GLY A 95 11.13 -6.72 7.92
N ALA A 96 10.08 -6.89 8.72
CA ALA A 96 8.94 -7.74 8.40
C ALA A 96 8.19 -7.22 7.16
N TYR A 97 7.96 -5.90 7.06
CA TYR A 97 7.33 -5.29 5.89
C TYR A 97 8.16 -5.46 4.61
N LEU A 98 9.47 -5.25 4.69
CA LEU A 98 10.36 -5.45 3.54
C LEU A 98 10.40 -6.92 3.11
N THR A 99 10.45 -7.83 4.07
CA THR A 99 10.42 -9.28 3.80
C THR A 99 9.10 -9.69 3.14
N ALA A 100 7.97 -9.20 3.65
CA ALA A 100 6.66 -9.44 3.05
C ALA A 100 6.57 -8.84 1.64
N ALA A 101 7.09 -7.63 1.42
CA ALA A 101 7.11 -6.99 0.11
C ALA A 101 7.92 -7.81 -0.92
N VAL A 102 9.09 -8.33 -0.54
CA VAL A 102 9.90 -9.22 -1.38
C VAL A 102 9.14 -10.51 -1.68
N ALA A 103 8.52 -11.14 -0.68
CA ALA A 103 7.75 -12.35 -0.88
C ALA A 103 6.57 -12.14 -1.85
N ILE A 104 5.80 -11.07 -1.66
CA ILE A 104 4.69 -10.70 -2.55
C ILE A 104 5.20 -10.41 -3.96
N PHE A 105 6.32 -9.70 -4.09
CA PHE A 105 6.91 -9.40 -5.39
C PHE A 105 7.33 -10.68 -6.11
N LEU A 106 8.02 -11.60 -5.43
CA LEU A 106 8.43 -12.90 -5.99
C LEU A 106 7.21 -13.73 -6.43
N ILE A 107 6.14 -13.76 -5.62
CA ILE A 107 4.88 -14.41 -5.99
C ILE A 107 4.29 -13.77 -7.25
N GLY A 108 4.25 -12.44 -7.30
CA GLY A 108 3.72 -11.69 -8.44
C GLY A 108 4.47 -11.98 -9.74
N ILE A 109 5.81 -11.89 -9.73
CA ILE A 109 6.61 -12.14 -10.94
C ILE A 109 6.62 -13.62 -11.37
N SER A 110 6.41 -14.55 -10.43
CA SER A 110 6.40 -15.99 -10.72
C SER A 110 5.12 -16.44 -11.42
N GLY A 111 4.05 -15.63 -11.41
CA GLY A 111 2.73 -16.00 -11.93
C GLY A 111 1.93 -16.96 -11.03
N TYR A 112 2.43 -17.30 -9.83
CA TYR A 112 1.77 -18.22 -8.91
C TYR A 112 0.62 -17.58 -8.12
N PHE A 113 0.39 -16.28 -8.25
CA PHE A 113 -0.62 -15.55 -7.48
C PHE A 113 -2.00 -16.21 -7.55
N ASP A 114 -2.50 -16.49 -8.75
CA ASP A 114 -3.83 -17.08 -8.93
C ASP A 114 -3.96 -18.46 -8.26
N LYS A 115 -2.89 -19.26 -8.33
CA LYS A 115 -2.84 -20.59 -7.70
C LYS A 115 -2.86 -20.49 -6.18
N LEU A 116 -2.16 -19.52 -5.60
CA LEU A 116 -2.18 -19.28 -4.16
C LEU A 116 -3.53 -18.73 -3.69
N MET A 117 -4.14 -17.84 -4.46
CA MET A 117 -5.45 -17.26 -4.14
C MET A 117 -6.55 -18.33 -4.09
N GLN A 118 -6.47 -19.36 -4.94
CA GLN A 118 -7.40 -20.51 -4.92
C GLN A 118 -7.29 -21.37 -3.64
N LEU A 119 -6.18 -21.28 -2.91
CA LEU A 119 -5.99 -22.00 -1.64
C LEU A 119 -6.63 -21.28 -0.45
N ILE A 120 -6.89 -19.97 -0.57
CA ILE A 120 -7.45 -19.17 0.52
C ILE A 120 -8.97 -19.41 0.60
N PRO A 121 -9.50 -19.88 1.74
CA PRO A 121 -10.94 -20.03 1.90
C PRO A 121 -11.67 -18.70 1.68
N LYS A 122 -12.74 -18.70 0.88
CA LYS A 122 -13.49 -17.49 0.55
C LYS A 122 -13.95 -16.70 1.77
N GLY A 123 -14.30 -17.38 2.87
CA GLY A 123 -14.70 -16.72 4.12
C GLY A 123 -13.58 -15.87 4.74
N ILE A 124 -12.31 -16.28 4.62
CA ILE A 124 -11.16 -15.50 5.06
C ILE A 124 -10.86 -14.39 4.06
N ALA A 125 -10.90 -14.70 2.75
CA ALA A 125 -10.64 -13.70 1.71
C ALA A 125 -11.64 -12.53 1.74
N CYS A 126 -12.91 -12.79 2.06
CA CYS A 126 -13.94 -11.75 2.20
C CYS A 126 -13.88 -10.97 3.53
N ALA A 127 -13.13 -11.48 4.52
CA ALA A 127 -12.94 -10.79 5.80
C ALA A 127 -11.77 -9.80 5.78
N MET A 128 -10.92 -9.87 4.75
CA MET A 128 -9.79 -8.98 4.49
C MET A 128 -10.18 -7.80 3.61
#